data_AF-A0A971PWI7-F1
#
_entry.id   AF-A0A971PWI7-F1
#
_cell.length_a   1.000
_cell.length_b   1.000
_cell.length_c   1.000
_cell.angle_alpha   90.00
_cell.angle_beta   90.00
_cell.angle_gamma   90.00
#
_symmetry.space_group_name_H-M   'P 1'
#
loop_
_entity.id
_entity.type
_entity.pdbx_description
1 polymer ?
#
loop_
_entity_poly.entity_id
_entity_poly.type
_entity_poly.pdbx_seq_one_letter_code
_entity_poly.pdbx_strand_id
1 'polypeptide(L)'
;PEVDLVGVTLVDLPVRKLVDRASSPLCPGSGEPRIPFGTVIDDQVVVGKVAQVYLARTESLRKVGWDENLRMVDHRDFFSRASGVLVSVQHDGVVAYHAQTPFDAKYARYREDVAADFAYLGRKWSRGGHFETPGGRA
;
A
#
# COMPACT_ATOMS: atom_id res chain seq x y z
N PRO A 1 17.63 -1.68 12.41
CA PRO A 1 17.48 -1.88 10.95
C PRO A 1 16.59 -0.78 10.38
N GLU A 2 16.98 -0.20 9.25
CA GLU A 2 16.31 0.95 8.65
C GLU A 2 14.97 0.60 7.98
N VAL A 3 14.82 -0.66 7.55
CA VAL A 3 13.63 -1.20 6.88
C VAL A 3 12.50 -1.52 7.87
N ASP A 4 11.32 -1.00 7.56
CA ASP A 4 10.08 -1.17 8.34
C ASP A 4 9.17 -2.26 7.76
N LEU A 5 9.15 -2.41 6.43
CA LEU A 5 8.24 -3.27 5.67
C LEU A 5 8.97 -3.91 4.48
N VAL A 6 8.77 -5.21 4.28
CA VAL A 6 9.28 -5.98 3.14
C VAL A 6 8.10 -6.59 2.38
N GLY A 7 7.90 -6.13 1.15
CA GLY A 7 6.98 -6.75 0.19
C GLY A 7 7.64 -7.89 -0.57
N VAL A 8 6.81 -8.75 -1.15
CA VAL A 8 7.24 -9.90 -1.96
C VAL A 8 6.59 -9.86 -3.33
N THR A 9 7.15 -10.61 -4.28
CA THR A 9 6.58 -10.72 -5.62
C THR A 9 5.23 -11.42 -5.56
N LEU A 10 4.17 -10.78 -6.05
CA LEU A 10 2.82 -11.35 -6.04
C LEU A 10 2.43 -11.87 -7.42
N VAL A 11 1.99 -13.12 -7.48
CA VAL A 11 1.46 -13.75 -8.69
C VAL A 11 -0.01 -14.10 -8.47
N ASP A 12 -0.88 -13.47 -9.24
CA ASP A 12 -2.32 -13.73 -9.23
C ASP A 12 -2.63 -15.02 -9.99
N LEU A 13 -3.31 -15.94 -9.31
CA LEU A 13 -3.86 -17.18 -9.87
C LEU A 13 -5.37 -17.03 -10.10
N PRO A 14 -5.97 -17.76 -11.06
CA PRO A 14 -5.36 -18.84 -11.85
C PRO A 14 -4.62 -18.37 -13.12
N VAL A 15 -4.72 -17.09 -13.48
CA VAL A 15 -4.19 -16.54 -14.74
C VAL A 15 -2.66 -16.40 -14.77
N ARG A 16 -1.97 -16.65 -13.65
CA ARG A 16 -0.50 -16.56 -13.49
C ARG A 16 0.06 -15.20 -13.90
N LYS A 17 -0.59 -14.14 -13.43
CA LYS A 17 -0.21 -12.76 -13.73
C LYS A 17 0.69 -12.21 -12.64
N LEU A 18 1.87 -11.71 -13.02
CA LEU A 18 2.72 -10.92 -12.13
C LEU A 18 2.03 -9.58 -11.84
N VAL A 19 1.85 -9.25 -10.56
CA VAL A 19 1.26 -7.97 -10.16
C VAL A 19 2.32 -6.88 -10.26
N ASP A 20 2.08 -5.91 -11.15
CA ASP A 20 2.94 -4.74 -11.27
C ASP A 20 2.72 -3.79 -10.08
N ARG A 21 3.75 -3.62 -9.26
CA ARG A 21 3.76 -2.69 -8.12
C ARG A 21 3.70 -1.22 -8.55
N ALA A 22 4.18 -0.87 -9.74
CA ALA A 22 4.15 0.48 -10.28
C ALA A 22 2.78 0.88 -10.85
N SER A 23 1.87 -0.08 -11.05
CA SER A 23 0.57 0.13 -11.71
C SER A 23 -0.35 1.16 -11.05
N SER A 24 -0.08 1.56 -9.80
CA SER A 24 -0.77 2.67 -9.17
C SER A 24 0.21 3.47 -8.30
N PRO A 25 0.57 4.70 -8.73
CA PRO A 25 1.45 5.58 -7.95
C PRO A 25 0.76 6.04 -6.67
N LEU A 26 1.55 6.62 -5.76
CA LEU A 26 1.03 7.25 -4.55
C LEU A 26 0.08 8.41 -4.86
N CYS A 27 -0.71 8.83 -3.88
CA CYS A 27 -1.56 9.99 -4.00
C CYS A 27 -0.71 11.28 -4.07
N PRO A 28 -1.07 12.27 -4.91
CA PRO A 28 -0.46 13.58 -4.84
C PRO A 28 -0.54 14.17 -3.43
N GLY A 29 0.55 14.78 -2.95
CA GLY A 29 0.65 15.29 -1.58
C GLY A 29 1.07 14.24 -0.53
N SER A 30 1.48 13.05 -0.96
CA SER A 30 2.21 12.11 -0.09
C SER A 30 3.53 12.73 0.38
N GLY A 31 4.00 12.36 1.58
CA GLY A 31 5.27 12.83 2.10
C GLY A 31 6.46 12.38 1.26
N GLU A 32 7.55 13.15 1.29
CA GLU A 32 8.82 12.75 0.68
C GLU A 32 9.36 11.48 1.35
N PRO A 33 9.89 10.51 0.58
CA PRO A 33 10.33 9.25 1.16
C PRO A 33 11.57 9.45 2.03
N ARG A 34 11.64 8.74 3.17
CA ARG A 34 12.78 8.80 4.10
C ARG A 34 14.10 8.38 3.46
N ILE A 35 14.00 7.48 2.49
CA ILE A 35 15.10 7.03 1.63
C ILE A 35 14.58 7.12 0.19
N PRO A 36 15.38 7.64 -0.76
CA PRO A 36 14.96 7.71 -2.16
C PRO A 36 14.47 6.36 -2.71
N PHE A 37 13.38 6.38 -3.46
CA PHE A 37 12.91 5.18 -4.17
C PHE A 37 13.98 4.71 -5.16
N GLY A 38 14.17 3.40 -5.26
CA GLY A 38 15.21 2.80 -6.09
C GLY A 38 16.55 2.57 -5.37
N THR A 39 16.77 3.17 -4.18
CA THR A 39 17.92 2.80 -3.34
C THR A 39 17.87 1.32 -2.97
N VAL A 40 19.02 0.67 -2.91
CA VAL A 40 19.16 -0.75 -2.55
C VAL A 40 19.67 -0.88 -1.11
N ILE A 41 18.99 -1.68 -0.30
CA ILE A 41 19.36 -2.02 1.09
C ILE A 41 19.32 -3.54 1.21
N ASP A 42 20.46 -4.17 1.52
CA ASP A 42 20.57 -5.62 1.66
C ASP A 42 19.94 -6.38 0.47
N ASP A 43 20.29 -5.96 -0.75
CA ASP A 43 19.77 -6.45 -2.05
C ASP A 43 18.27 -6.19 -2.32
N GLN A 44 17.60 -5.42 -1.46
CA GLN A 44 16.18 -5.09 -1.61
C GLN A 44 15.99 -3.65 -2.07
N VAL A 45 15.10 -3.43 -3.04
CA VAL A 45 14.86 -2.11 -3.61
C VAL A 45 13.83 -1.35 -2.77
N VAL A 46 14.15 -0.12 -2.35
CA VAL A 46 13.22 0.79 -1.69
C VAL A 46 12.10 1.19 -2.67
N VAL A 47 10.85 1.04 -2.24
CA VAL A 47 9.65 1.30 -3.03
C VAL A 47 8.63 2.13 -2.26
N GLY A 48 7.86 2.96 -2.96
CA GLY A 48 6.76 3.70 -2.34
C GLY A 48 5.57 2.80 -1.98
N LYS A 49 5.43 1.68 -2.67
CA LYS A 49 4.30 0.75 -2.52
C LYS A 49 4.72 -0.66 -2.92
N VAL A 50 4.27 -1.65 -2.17
CA VAL A 50 4.40 -3.07 -2.50
C VAL A 50 3.07 -3.64 -2.99
N ALA A 51 3.02 -4.92 -3.35
CA ALA A 51 1.73 -5.59 -3.58
C ALA A 51 1.02 -5.90 -2.24
N GLN A 52 -0.09 -6.63 -2.28
CA GLN A 52 -0.96 -6.86 -1.10
C GLN A 52 -0.29 -7.66 0.03
N VAL A 53 0.80 -8.38 -0.23
CA VAL A 53 1.46 -9.27 0.74
C VAL A 53 2.80 -8.68 1.15
N TYR A 54 2.98 -8.50 2.45
CA TYR A 54 4.21 -8.00 3.05
C TYR A 54 4.38 -8.45 4.49
N LEU A 55 5.62 -8.41 4.98
CA LEU A 55 5.96 -8.52 6.39
C LEU A 55 6.41 -7.15 6.89
N ALA A 56 5.90 -6.72 8.04
CA ALA A 56 6.26 -5.42 8.60
C ALA A 56 6.37 -5.47 10.13
N ARG A 57 7.15 -4.54 10.68
CA ARG A 57 7.25 -4.34 12.12
C ARG A 57 5.93 -3.78 12.65
N THR A 58 5.37 -4.43 13.67
CA THR A 58 4.08 -4.02 14.27
C THR A 58 4.09 -2.58 14.75
N GLU A 59 5.18 -2.14 15.41
CA GLU A 59 5.32 -0.77 15.90
C GLU A 59 5.37 0.26 14.77
N SER A 60 6.01 -0.09 13.65
CA SER A 60 6.07 0.79 12.47
C SER A 60 4.70 0.92 11.82
N LEU A 61 3.96 -0.18 11.63
CA LEU A 61 2.60 -0.12 11.07
C LEU A 61 1.65 0.76 11.90
N ARG A 62 1.77 0.71 13.23
CA ARG A 62 0.93 1.52 14.14
C ARG A 62 1.13 3.02 13.98
N LYS A 63 2.30 3.47 13.51
CA LYS A 63 2.56 4.91 13.26
C LYS A 63 1.74 5.46 12.09
N VAL A 64 1.36 4.59 11.15
CA VAL A 64 0.56 4.96 9.98
C VAL A 64 -0.92 4.70 10.24
N GLY A 65 -1.25 3.50 10.75
CA GLY A 65 -2.62 3.08 11.00
C GLY A 65 -3.44 2.83 9.73
N TRP A 66 -4.62 2.25 9.90
CA TRP A 66 -5.60 2.05 8.83
C TRP A 66 -6.64 3.17 8.86
N ASP A 67 -7.16 3.53 7.69
CA ASP A 67 -8.27 4.47 7.60
C ASP A 67 -9.58 3.70 7.61
N GLU A 68 -10.30 3.76 8.72
CA GLU A 68 -11.54 3.02 8.92
C GLU A 68 -12.70 3.50 8.01
N ASN A 69 -12.53 4.60 7.28
CA ASN A 69 -13.49 5.07 6.29
C ASN A 69 -13.34 4.37 4.93
N LEU A 70 -12.30 3.57 4.73
CA LEU A 70 -12.02 2.86 3.49
C LEU A 70 -12.26 1.36 3.65
N ARG A 71 -12.91 0.76 2.66
CA ARG A 71 -13.28 -0.66 2.70
C ARG A 71 -12.43 -1.53 1.77
N MET A 72 -12.17 -1.07 0.54
CA MET A 72 -11.58 -1.90 -0.53
C MET A 72 -10.37 -1.29 -1.23
N VAL A 73 -10.23 0.03 -1.25
CA VAL A 73 -9.15 0.74 -1.97
C VAL A 73 -8.19 1.47 -1.02
N ASP A 74 -8.08 0.98 0.21
CA ASP A 74 -7.20 1.47 1.27
C ASP A 74 -5.72 1.37 0.91
N HIS A 75 -5.33 0.39 0.09
CA HIS A 75 -3.94 0.09 -0.21
C HIS A 75 -3.16 1.29 -0.74
N ARG A 76 -3.72 2.06 -1.69
CA ARG A 76 -3.06 3.27 -2.20
C ARG A 76 -2.96 4.34 -1.12
N ASP A 77 -4.00 4.50 -0.31
CA ASP A 77 -4.04 5.48 0.78
C ASP A 77 -3.04 5.19 1.89
N PHE A 78 -2.97 3.93 2.34
CA PHE A 78 -2.02 3.47 3.34
C PHE A 78 -0.59 3.80 2.94
N PHE A 79 -0.17 3.41 1.73
CA PHE A 79 1.18 3.67 1.27
C PHE A 79 1.47 5.16 0.98
N SER A 80 0.43 5.94 0.64
CA SER A 80 0.55 7.39 0.50
C SER A 80 0.82 8.07 1.85
N ARG A 81 0.12 7.64 2.92
CA ARG A 81 0.37 8.11 4.31
C ARG A 81 1.66 7.55 4.89
N ALA A 82 2.09 6.37 4.46
CA ALA A 82 3.34 5.76 4.88
C ALA A 82 4.57 6.44 4.27
N SER A 83 4.42 7.14 3.15
CA SER A 83 5.51 7.90 2.54
C SER A 83 6.01 8.98 3.51
N GLY A 84 7.32 9.00 3.78
CA GLY A 84 7.92 9.85 4.81
C GLY A 84 7.84 9.29 6.25
N VAL A 85 7.14 8.19 6.47
CA VAL A 85 7.02 7.52 7.78
C VAL A 85 7.76 6.18 7.77
N LEU A 86 7.48 5.33 6.78
CA LEU A 86 8.02 3.98 6.67
C LEU A 86 9.08 3.88 5.57
N VAL A 87 10.07 3.03 5.80
CA VAL A 87 10.96 2.53 4.74
C VAL A 87 10.44 1.17 4.28
N SER A 88 9.86 1.14 3.08
CA SER A 88 9.34 -0.09 2.45
C SER A 88 10.31 -0.57 1.38
N VAL A 89 10.62 -1.86 1.37
CA VAL A 89 11.46 -2.50 0.35
C VAL A 89 10.73 -3.65 -0.32
N GLN A 90 11.18 -4.02 -1.51
CA GLN A 90 10.68 -5.16 -2.27
C GLN A 90 11.74 -6.26 -2.33
N HIS A 91 11.33 -7.49 -2.00
CA HIS A 91 12.12 -8.69 -2.19
C HIS A 91 11.68 -9.49 -3.41
N ASP A 92 12.41 -9.33 -4.52
CA ASP A 92 12.04 -9.93 -5.80
C ASP A 92 12.28 -11.45 -5.86
N GLY A 93 13.18 -11.98 -5.02
CA GLY A 93 13.47 -13.42 -4.92
C GLY A 93 12.46 -14.27 -4.12
N VAL A 94 11.45 -13.65 -3.48
CA VAL A 94 10.40 -14.35 -2.74
C VAL A 94 9.08 -14.15 -3.47
N VAL A 95 8.33 -15.24 -3.69
CA VAL A 95 7.07 -15.22 -4.43
C VAL A 95 5.92 -15.66 -3.54
N ALA A 96 4.84 -14.88 -3.53
CA ALA A 96 3.55 -15.23 -2.96
C ALA A 96 2.54 -15.49 -4.09
N TYR A 97 1.83 -16.61 -3.99
CA TYR A 97 0.71 -16.92 -4.89
C TYR A 97 -0.60 -16.44 -4.27
N HIS A 98 -1.33 -15.62 -5.00
CA HIS A 98 -2.63 -15.13 -4.60
C HIS A 98 -3.71 -15.90 -5.35
N ALA A 99 -4.37 -16.83 -4.64
CA ALA A 99 -5.49 -17.59 -5.17
C ALA A 99 -6.74 -16.71 -5.20
N GLN A 100 -6.92 -15.97 -6.29
CA GLN A 100 -8.11 -15.15 -6.49
C GLN A 100 -9.31 -16.02 -6.88
N THR A 101 -10.49 -15.45 -6.71
CA THR A 101 -11.77 -16.02 -7.15
C THR A 101 -12.41 -15.18 -8.26
N PRO A 102 -11.71 -14.93 -9.40
CA PRO A 102 -12.19 -13.99 -10.42
C PRO A 102 -13.51 -14.41 -11.08
N PHE A 103 -13.89 -15.68 -10.94
CA PHE A 103 -15.12 -16.24 -11.49
C PHE A 103 -16.29 -16.27 -10.49
N ASP A 104 -16.09 -15.82 -9.25
CA ASP A 104 -17.16 -15.64 -8.28
C ASP A 104 -17.81 -14.27 -8.48
N ALA A 105 -18.88 -14.22 -9.26
CA ALA A 105 -19.58 -12.98 -9.58
C ALA A 105 -20.16 -12.26 -8.36
N LYS A 106 -20.59 -13.01 -7.33
CA LYS A 106 -21.14 -12.42 -6.10
C LYS A 106 -20.03 -11.69 -5.33
N TYR A 107 -18.88 -12.34 -5.20
CA TYR A 107 -17.73 -11.74 -4.54
C TYR A 107 -17.12 -10.59 -5.34
N ALA A 108 -17.03 -10.72 -6.67
CA ALA A 108 -16.55 -9.66 -7.56
C ALA A 108 -17.39 -8.38 -7.41
N ARG A 109 -18.73 -8.49 -7.39
CA ARG A 109 -19.62 -7.35 -7.16
C ARG A 109 -19.32 -6.61 -5.86
N TYR A 110 -19.03 -7.33 -4.77
CA TYR A 110 -18.64 -6.72 -3.51
C TYR A 110 -17.28 -6.01 -3.59
N ARG A 111 -16.32 -6.61 -4.30
CA ARG A 111 -14.98 -6.03 -4.49
C ARG A 111 -14.97 -4.79 -5.37
N GLU A 112 -15.86 -4.74 -6.36
CA GLU A 112 -15.93 -3.69 -7.37
C GLU A 112 -16.82 -2.51 -6.94
N ASP A 113 -17.58 -2.65 -5.86
CA ASP A 113 -18.40 -1.57 -5.28
C ASP A 113 -17.54 -0.52 -4.53
N VAL A 114 -16.69 0.18 -5.26
CA VAL A 114 -15.63 1.06 -4.71
C VAL A 114 -15.87 2.55 -4.96
N ALA A 115 -17.05 2.91 -5.46
CA ALA A 115 -17.38 4.29 -5.83
C ALA A 115 -17.30 5.25 -4.62
N ALA A 116 -17.83 4.83 -3.48
CA ALA A 116 -17.80 5.62 -2.24
C ALA A 116 -16.37 5.85 -1.75
N ASP A 117 -15.53 4.81 -1.75
CA ASP A 117 -14.13 4.90 -1.36
C ASP A 117 -13.35 5.84 -2.29
N PHE A 118 -13.53 5.73 -3.62
CA PHE A 118 -12.87 6.64 -4.56
C PHE A 118 -13.32 8.09 -4.38
N ALA A 119 -14.60 8.33 -4.12
CA ALA A 119 -15.10 9.67 -3.82
C ALA A 119 -14.48 10.22 -2.51
N TYR A 120 -14.33 9.37 -1.49
CA TYR A 120 -13.65 9.71 -0.24
C TYR A 120 -12.17 10.05 -0.48
N LEU A 121 -11.42 9.19 -1.19
CA LEU A 121 -10.01 9.43 -1.51
C LEU A 121 -9.81 10.70 -2.34
N GLY A 122 -10.71 10.94 -3.31
CA GLY A 122 -10.70 12.16 -4.10
C GLY A 122 -10.80 13.41 -3.21
N ARG A 123 -11.69 13.42 -2.22
CA ARG A 123 -11.80 14.53 -1.25
C ARG A 123 -10.58 14.62 -0.32
N LYS A 124 -10.10 13.49 0.17
CA LYS A 124 -8.97 13.42 1.12
C LYS A 124 -7.68 13.96 0.51
N TRP A 125 -7.39 13.62 -0.74
CA TRP A 125 -6.11 13.92 -1.39
C TRP A 125 -6.14 15.12 -2.36
N SER A 126 -7.31 15.72 -2.66
CA SER A 126 -7.43 16.88 -3.55
C SER A 126 -6.98 18.22 -2.95
N ARG A 127 -6.85 18.33 -1.62
CA ARG A 127 -6.60 19.61 -0.93
C ARG A 127 -5.14 19.88 -0.53
N GLY A 128 -4.17 19.12 -1.02
CA GLY A 128 -2.76 19.37 -0.68
C GLY A 128 -2.47 19.23 0.82
N GLY A 129 -2.49 17.99 1.31
CA GLY A 129 -1.45 17.54 2.25
C GLY A 129 -1.43 18.05 3.69
N HIS A 130 -2.53 18.53 4.28
CA HIS A 130 -2.62 18.60 5.75
C HIS A 130 -3.92 17.97 6.25
N PHE A 131 -3.82 16.73 6.72
CA PHE A 131 -4.80 16.11 7.59
C PHE A 131 -4.06 15.68 8.85
N GLU A 132 -4.46 16.24 9.98
CA GLU A 132 -3.93 15.84 11.28
C GLU A 132 -4.27 14.37 11.56
N THR A 133 -3.28 13.63 12.02
CA THR A 133 -3.45 12.26 12.52
C THR A 133 -4.42 12.29 13.71
N PRO A 134 -5.54 11.56 13.70
CA PRO A 134 -6.36 11.44 14.90
C PRO A 134 -5.62 10.50 15.87
N GLY A 135 -4.94 11.07 16.87
CA GLY A 135 -4.27 10.26 17.89
C GLY A 135 -3.24 10.92 18.80
N GLY A 136 -2.91 12.20 18.61
CA GLY A 136 -2.05 12.93 19.54
C GLY A 136 -2.85 13.54 20.69
N ARG A 137 -3.20 12.75 21.72
CA ARG A 137 -3.47 13.32 23.05
C ARG A 137 -2.17 13.31 23.84
N ALA A 138 -1.75 14.50 24.26
CA ALA A 138 -0.73 14.73 25.27
C ALA A 138 -1.10 14.06 26.61
#